data_AF-G5RY79-F1
#
_entry.id   AF-G5RY79-F1
#
_cell.length_a   1.000
_cell.length_b   1.000
_cell.length_c   1.000
_cell.angle_alpha   90.00
_cell.angle_beta   90.00
_cell.angle_gamma   90.00
#
_symmetry.space_group_name_H-M   'P 1'
#
loop_
_entity.id
_entity.type
_entity.pdbx_description
1 polymer ?
#
loop_
_entity_poly.entity_id
_entity_poly.type
_entity_poly.pdbx_seq_one_letter_code
_entity_poly.pdbx_strand_id
1 'polypeptide(L)' 'MTPLPPSILNWFYEVRGKLQEAGQALAPVEGKPDYQALADTLKRAFKQLDKTFLDDL' A
#
# COMPACT_ATOMS: atom_id res chain seq x y z
N MET A 1 -11.34 -7.47 14.23
CA MET A 1 -10.64 -6.52 13.34
C MET A 1 -10.39 -5.24 14.11
N THR A 2 -9.14 -4.85 14.30
CA THR A 2 -8.78 -3.56 14.91
C THR A 2 -8.60 -2.52 13.80
N PRO A 3 -9.42 -1.46 13.76
CA PRO A 3 -9.29 -0.43 12.75
C PRO A 3 -7.97 0.32 12.91
N LEU A 4 -7.43 0.83 11.81
CA LEU A 4 -6.19 1.60 11.85
C LEU A 4 -6.37 2.89 12.67
N PRO A 5 -5.44 3.23 13.57
CA PRO A 5 -5.43 4.54 14.23
C PRO A 5 -5.16 5.64 13.20
N PRO A 6 -5.61 6.89 13.45
CA PRO A 6 -5.63 7.96 12.46
C PRO A 6 -4.26 8.25 11.82
N SER A 7 -3.17 8.17 12.58
CA SER A 7 -1.81 8.38 12.04
C SER A 7 -1.41 7.32 11.02
N ILE A 8 -1.75 6.05 11.29
CA ILE A 8 -1.44 4.93 10.38
C ILE A 8 -2.40 4.91 9.21
N LEU A 9 -3.65 5.33 9.43
CA LEU A 9 -4.65 5.49 8.38
C LEU A 9 -4.20 6.54 7.35
N ASN A 10 -3.69 7.69 7.80
CA ASN A 10 -3.16 8.71 6.91
C ASN A 10 -2.00 8.16 6.07
N TRP A 11 -1.02 7.53 6.75
CA TRP A 11 0.13 6.93 6.09
C TRP A 11 -0.26 5.83 5.10
N PHE A 12 -1.26 5.02 5.43
CA PHE A 12 -1.81 4.01 4.52
C PHE A 12 -2.28 4.61 3.20
N TYR A 13 -3.02 5.73 3.24
CA TYR A 13 -3.45 6.42 2.03
C TYR A 13 -2.28 7.06 1.26
N GLU A 14 -1.27 7.60 1.96
CA GLU A 14 -0.06 8.12 1.31
C GLU A 14 0.70 7.02 0.56
N VAL A 15 0.91 5.87 1.18
CA VAL A 15 1.58 4.72 0.54
C VAL A 15 0.78 4.25 -0.68
N ARG A 16 -0.55 4.18 -0.56
CA ARG A 16 -1.43 3.84 -1.68
C ARG A 16 -1.34 4.86 -2.82
N GLY A 17 -1.25 6.15 -2.52
CA GLY A 17 -1.01 7.20 -3.51
C GLY A 17 0.28 6.95 -4.29
N LYS A 18 1.39 6.72 -3.58
CA LYS A 18 2.69 6.44 -4.21
C LYS A 18 2.70 5.19 -5.08
N LEU A 19 2.02 4.13 -4.63
CA LEU A 19 1.81 2.90 -5.41
C LEU A 19 1.07 3.19 -6.72
N GLN A 20 0.04 4.03 -6.71
CA GLN A 20 -0.68 4.42 -7.91
C GLN A 20 0.19 5.27 -8.84
N GLU A 21 0.98 6.19 -8.30
CA GLU A 21 1.95 6.99 -9.06
C GLU A 21 3.01 6.10 -9.73
N ALA A 22 3.43 5.02 -9.08
CA ALA A 22 4.32 4.00 -9.63
C ALA A 22 3.62 3.08 -10.67
N GLY A 23 2.37 3.35 -11.03
CA GLY A 23 1.59 2.60 -12.02
C GLY A 23 0.93 1.33 -11.46
N GLN A 24 0.88 1.14 -10.14
CA GLN A 24 0.23 0.00 -9.54
C GLN A 24 -1.27 0.25 -9.33
N ALA A 25 -2.10 -0.60 -9.93
CA ALA A 25 -3.54 -0.60 -9.64
C ALA A 25 -3.78 -1.12 -8.21
N LEU A 26 -4.53 -0.35 -7.43
CA LEU A 26 -4.97 -0.73 -6.09
C LEU A 26 -6.48 -0.91 -6.07
N ALA A 27 -6.94 -2.01 -5.49
CA ALA A 27 -8.36 -2.22 -5.26
C ALA A 27 -8.93 -1.13 -4.33
N PRO A 28 -10.18 -0.68 -4.54
CA PRO A 28 -10.85 0.20 -3.59
C PRO A 28 -10.88 -0.48 -2.21
N VAL A 29 -10.63 0.31 -1.16
CA VAL A 29 -10.73 -0.18 0.21
C VAL A 29 -12.18 -0.02 0.62
N GLU A 30 -12.90 -1.13 0.63
CA GLU A 30 -14.28 -1.17 1.10
C GLU A 30 -14.29 -1.27 2.63
N GLY A 31 -14.90 -0.29 3.30
CA GLY A 31 -14.99 -0.25 4.76
C GLY A 31 -13.83 0.45 5.47
N LYS A 32 -13.66 0.17 6.77
CA LYS A 32 -12.54 0.71 7.56
C LYS A 32 -11.30 -0.15 7.30
N PRO A 33 -10.21 0.39 6.74
CA PRO A 33 -8.99 -0.39 6.59
C PRO A 33 -8.47 -0.83 7.96
N ASP A 34 -8.12 -2.12 8.03
CA ASP A 34 -7.49 -2.75 9.18
C ASP A 34 -6.00 -2.94 8.92
N TYR A 35 -5.28 -3.40 9.94
CA TYR A 35 -3.87 -3.80 9.82
C TYR A 35 -3.60 -4.83 8.71
N GLN A 36 -4.60 -5.65 8.37
CA GLN A 36 -4.47 -6.60 7.28
C GLN A 36 -4.42 -5.91 5.90
N ALA A 37 -5.26 -4.90 5.68
CA ALA A 37 -5.24 -4.11 4.45
C ALA A 37 -3.91 -3.35 4.30
N LEU A 38 -3.37 -2.86 5.43
CA LEU A 38 -2.05 -2.25 5.48
C LEU A 38 -0.96 -3.25 5.07
N ALA A 39 -0.95 -4.45 5.64
CA ALA A 39 0.04 -5.48 5.33
C ALA A 39 -0.01 -5.88 3.84
N ASP A 40 -1.20 -6.04 3.27
CA ASP A 40 -1.35 -6.37 1.84
C ASP A 40 -0.80 -5.26 0.94
N THR A 41 -1.11 -4.00 1.27
CA THR A 41 -0.61 -2.82 0.55
C THR A 41 0.92 -2.74 0.60
N LEU A 42 1.51 -2.94 1.78
CA LEU A 42 2.97 -2.90 1.94
C LEU A 42 3.64 -4.04 1.19
N LYS A 43 3.09 -5.24 1.22
CA LYS A 43 3.64 -6.39 0.48
C LYS A 43 3.67 -6.14 -1.03
N ARG A 44 2.66 -5.45 -1.56
CA ARG A 44 2.61 -5.03 -2.96
C ARG A 44 3.64 -3.95 -3.28
N ALA A 45 3.72 -2.90 -2.44
CA ALA A 45 4.72 -1.85 -2.58
C ALA A 45 6.13 -2.42 -2.62
N PHE A 46 6.43 -3.35 -1.72
CA PHE A 46 7.74 -3.98 -1.63
C PHE A 46 8.08 -4.79 -2.89
N LYS A 47 7.12 -5.55 -3.42
CA LYS A 47 7.32 -6.30 -4.69
C LYS A 47 7.54 -5.38 -5.89
N GLN A 48 6.86 -4.23 -5.94
CA GLN A 48 7.04 -3.27 -7.01
C GLN A 48 8.42 -2.62 -6.94
N LEU A 49 8.83 -2.18 -5.75
CA LEU A 49 10.18 -1.66 -5.49
C LEU A 49 11.26 -2.66 -5.88
N ASP A 50 11.11 -3.92 -5.46
CA ASP A 50 12.03 -5.01 -5.81
C ASP A 50 12.12 -5.22 -7.33
N LYS A 51 10.99 -5.25 -8.03
CA LYS A 51 10.98 -5.36 -9.49
C LYS A 51 11.64 -4.17 -10.17
N THR A 52 11.30 -2.93 -9.80
CA THR A 52 11.90 -1.73 -10.40
C THR A 52 13.41 -1.67 -10.14
N PHE A 53 13.86 -2.12 -8.98
CA PHE A 53 15.27 -2.20 -8.63
C PHE A 53 16.02 -3.25 -9.47
N LEU A 54 15.40 -4.41 -9.73
CA LEU A 54 16.01 -5.49 -10.51
C LEU A 54 15.96 -5.27 -12.04
N ASP A 55 15.01 -4.48 -12.54
CA ASP A 55 14.87 -4.15 -13.97
C ASP A 55 15.97 -3.16 -14.46
N ASP A 56 16.60 -2.44 -13.53
CA ASP A 56 17.65 -1.44 -13.80
C ASP A 56 19.08 -2.04 -13.88
N LEU A 57 19.22 -3.37 -13.75
CA LEU A 57 20.51 -4.10 -13.79
C LEU A 57 20.74 -4.84 -15.11
#